data_AF-W3VLS7-F1
#
_entry.id   AF-W3VLS7-F1
#
_cell.length_a   1.000
_cell.length_b   1.000
_cell.length_c   1.000
_cell.angle_alpha   90.00
_cell.angle_beta   90.00
_cell.angle_gamma   90.00
#
_symmetry.space_group_name_H-M   'P 1'
#
loop_
_entity.id
_entity.type
_entity.pdbx_description
1 polymer ?
#
loop_
_entity_poly.entity_id
_entity_poly.type
_entity_poly.pdbx_seq_one_letter_code
_entity_poly.pdbx_strand_id
1 'polypeptide(L)'
;MASTRRTALPLVYAVLRAPTLLLRPTLSNTTQATMSGAATTQFSLPFRMFGTRNTADDAHALCLYPLRLATLDVSSFLSINLQRPLSIRDRPLMTMISDPPVPYRQDLPPSGGYQPIRYKRNLPGKNLSGLTIFGGVIAICAYGFYKVGQGNLEQRELKRERAWSRIHLIPLLMAESDRDAFRRSEAQLAREKEIMKDVPGWEAGKSVYNTKRYTPPNFVVL
;
A
#
# COMPACT_ATOMS: atom_id res chain seq x y z
N MET A 1 58.93 -11.25 56.10
CA MET A 1 58.02 -10.09 56.31
C MET A 1 58.31 -9.12 55.18
N ALA A 2 57.51 -9.10 54.12
CA ALA A 2 56.53 -8.02 53.84
C ALA A 2 57.19 -6.62 53.83
N SER A 3 57.03 -5.73 52.85
CA SER A 3 56.00 -5.59 51.84
C SER A 3 56.32 -4.30 51.04
N THR A 4 56.09 -4.37 49.73
CA THR A 4 55.46 -3.31 48.90
C THR A 4 56.15 -1.94 48.71
N ARG A 5 56.64 -1.71 47.48
CA ARG A 5 56.12 -0.70 46.51
C ARG A 5 56.96 -0.75 45.23
N ARG A 6 56.52 -1.53 44.23
CA ARG A 6 56.90 -1.33 42.83
C ARG A 6 55.77 -0.56 42.15
N THR A 7 56.13 0.57 41.59
CA THR A 7 55.34 1.39 40.68
C THR A 7 54.96 0.58 39.45
N ALA A 8 53.67 0.28 39.31
CA ALA A 8 53.09 -0.31 38.10
C ALA A 8 52.24 0.76 37.40
N LEU A 9 52.77 1.29 36.30
CA LEU A 9 51.98 1.73 35.15
C LEU A 9 51.82 0.51 34.21
N PRO A 10 50.99 0.51 33.15
CA PRO A 10 49.91 1.41 32.72
C PRO A 10 48.67 0.61 32.19
N LEU A 11 47.67 1.29 31.61
CA LEU A 11 46.90 0.79 30.45
C LEU A 11 46.06 -0.52 30.57
N VAL A 12 45.03 -0.57 31.44
CA VAL A 12 44.08 -1.71 31.43
C VAL A 12 42.59 -1.32 31.38
N TYR A 13 42.21 -0.04 31.40
CA TYR A 13 40.78 0.34 31.47
C TYR A 13 40.21 1.11 30.28
N ALA A 14 40.69 0.84 29.09
CA ALA A 14 40.00 1.21 27.85
C ALA A 14 40.06 0.03 26.88
N VAL A 15 38.96 -0.24 26.16
CA VAL A 15 38.76 -1.31 25.16
C VAL A 15 38.09 -2.60 25.69
N LEU A 16 36.85 -2.49 26.18
CA LEU A 16 35.84 -3.56 26.12
C LEU A 16 34.51 -3.05 25.55
N ARG A 17 34.59 -2.42 24.37
CA ARG A 17 33.44 -2.25 23.47
C ARG A 17 33.73 -3.10 22.25
N ALA A 18 33.23 -4.33 22.26
CA ALA A 18 33.41 -5.28 21.17
C ALA A 18 32.88 -4.67 19.85
N PRO A 19 33.70 -4.57 18.80
CA PRO A 19 33.22 -4.24 17.48
C PRO A 19 32.49 -5.46 16.92
N THR A 20 31.24 -5.26 16.54
CA THR A 20 30.45 -6.19 15.75
C THR A 20 31.12 -6.34 14.39
N LEU A 21 32.00 -7.33 14.26
CA LEU A 21 32.70 -7.63 13.01
C LEU A 21 31.68 -8.16 12.00
N LEU A 22 31.53 -7.37 10.95
CA LEU A 22 30.88 -7.70 9.69
C LEU A 22 31.55 -8.93 9.07
N LEU A 23 30.89 -10.08 9.12
CA LEU A 23 31.18 -11.17 8.19
C LEU A 23 30.54 -10.82 6.84
N ARG A 24 31.38 -10.29 5.95
CA ARG A 24 31.13 -10.06 4.53
C ARG A 24 31.29 -11.39 3.78
N PRO A 25 30.26 -11.97 3.14
CA PRO A 25 30.49 -13.02 2.16
C PRO A 25 30.85 -12.39 0.81
N THR A 26 32.11 -12.56 0.42
CA THR A 26 32.54 -12.42 -0.99
C THR A 26 32.17 -13.71 -1.71
N LEU A 27 31.20 -13.65 -2.61
CA LEU A 27 31.07 -14.63 -3.70
C LEU A 27 31.07 -13.86 -5.02
N SER A 28 32.23 -13.83 -5.64
CA SER A 28 32.44 -13.52 -7.04
C SER A 28 32.31 -14.82 -7.85
N ASN A 29 31.35 -14.89 -8.77
CA ASN A 29 31.59 -15.06 -10.21
C ASN A 29 30.34 -15.56 -10.96
N THR A 30 29.91 -14.70 -11.87
CA THR A 30 29.67 -15.00 -13.29
C THR A 30 28.71 -16.14 -13.62
N THR A 31 27.49 -15.76 -13.98
CA THR A 31 26.84 -16.31 -15.18
C THR A 31 25.96 -15.21 -15.77
N GLN A 32 26.38 -14.73 -16.93
CA GLN A 32 25.58 -13.89 -17.81
C GLN A 32 24.44 -14.76 -18.36
N ALA A 33 23.21 -14.30 -18.21
CA ALA A 33 22.09 -14.76 -19.04
C ALA A 33 21.32 -13.52 -19.48
N THR A 34 21.67 -13.08 -20.67
CA THR A 34 20.92 -12.14 -21.50
C THR A 34 19.58 -12.75 -21.84
N MET A 35 18.48 -12.23 -21.29
CA MET A 35 17.15 -12.37 -21.90
C MET A 35 16.38 -11.07 -21.68
N SER A 36 16.21 -10.38 -22.81
CA SER A 36 15.23 -9.36 -23.11
C SER A 36 13.83 -9.64 -22.56
N GLY A 37 13.16 -8.62 -22.04
CA GLY A 37 11.73 -8.72 -21.74
C GLY A 37 11.22 -7.51 -20.98
N ALA A 38 10.87 -6.45 -21.72
CA ALA A 38 10.07 -5.35 -21.20
C ALA A 38 8.70 -5.89 -20.74
N ALA A 39 8.40 -5.74 -19.45
CA ALA A 39 7.05 -5.96 -18.91
C ALA A 39 6.71 -4.84 -17.92
N THR A 40 6.17 -3.77 -18.49
CA THR A 40 5.34 -2.76 -17.82
C THR A 40 4.32 -3.45 -16.92
N THR A 41 4.60 -3.51 -15.61
CA THR A 41 3.63 -4.02 -14.64
C THR A 41 2.80 -2.85 -14.17
N GLN A 42 1.63 -2.72 -14.79
CA GLN A 42 0.59 -1.76 -14.40
C GLN A 42 0.11 -2.07 -12.98
N PHE A 43 0.27 -1.11 -12.09
CA PHE A 43 -0.32 -1.13 -10.76
C PHE A 43 -1.81 -0.78 -10.90
N SER A 44 -2.67 -1.78 -11.11
CA SER A 44 -4.11 -1.61 -11.09
C SER A 44 -4.62 -1.69 -9.64
N LEU A 45 -5.00 -0.54 -9.09
CA LEU A 45 -5.78 -0.47 -7.86
C LEU A 45 -7.24 -0.85 -8.19
N PRO A 46 -7.90 -1.77 -7.46
CA PRO A 46 -9.33 -1.94 -7.57
C PRO A 46 -10.03 -0.77 -6.84
N PHE A 47 -10.59 0.16 -7.61
CA PHE A 47 -11.54 1.17 -7.14
C PHE A 47 -12.85 0.46 -6.74
N ARG A 48 -12.96 0.05 -5.47
CA ARG A 48 -14.18 -0.54 -4.92
C ARG A 48 -15.09 0.57 -4.42
N MET A 49 -16.12 0.88 -5.21
CA MET A 49 -17.27 1.71 -4.84
C MET A 49 -17.89 1.22 -3.53
N PHE A 50 -17.86 2.06 -2.50
CA PHE A 50 -18.70 1.90 -1.31
C PHE A 50 -20.09 2.42 -1.65
N GLY A 51 -21.03 1.50 -1.89
CA GLY A 51 -22.45 1.81 -1.89
C GLY A 51 -23.00 1.71 -0.46
N THR A 52 -23.57 2.80 0.04
CA THR A 52 -24.40 2.79 1.26
C THR A 52 -25.86 2.96 0.84
N ARG A 53 -26.61 1.85 0.85
CA ARG A 53 -28.07 1.84 0.90
C ARG A 53 -28.46 1.18 2.21
N ASN A 54 -28.94 1.98 3.16
CA ASN A 54 -29.82 1.59 4.28
C ASN A 54 -30.84 2.74 4.35
N THR A 55 -32.11 2.63 3.92
CA THR A 55 -33.27 1.93 4.51
C THR A 55 -33.45 2.17 6.01
N ALA A 56 -34.17 3.26 6.31
CA ALA A 56 -34.86 3.66 7.54
C ALA A 56 -35.56 4.99 7.15
N ASP A 57 -36.87 5.20 7.16
CA ASP A 57 -37.97 4.57 7.85
C ASP A 57 -39.25 4.80 7.04
N ASP A 58 -39.93 3.72 6.66
CA ASP A 58 -41.36 3.76 6.39
C ASP A 58 -42.06 3.53 7.73
N ALA A 59 -42.89 4.49 8.13
CA ALA A 59 -44.33 4.30 8.19
C ALA A 59 -45.04 4.85 9.44
N HIS A 60 -46.27 5.31 9.15
CA HIS A 60 -47.41 5.58 10.03
C HIS A 60 -47.27 6.87 10.85
N ALA A 61 -48.05 7.90 10.59
CA ALA A 61 -49.46 8.04 10.98
C ALA A 61 -49.57 9.56 11.27
N LEU A 62 -50.59 10.34 10.96
CA LEU A 62 -51.98 10.17 10.63
C LEU A 62 -52.46 11.59 10.25
N CYS A 63 -53.52 11.65 9.46
CA CYS A 63 -54.63 12.58 9.67
C CYS A 63 -54.48 14.08 9.32
N LEU A 64 -55.35 14.46 8.38
CA LEU A 64 -56.16 15.68 8.31
C LEU A 64 -55.65 16.82 7.43
N TYR A 65 -56.15 16.79 6.20
CA TYR A 65 -56.38 17.95 5.36
C TYR A 65 -57.25 18.99 6.09
N PRO A 66 -56.87 20.28 6.07
CA PRO A 66 -57.83 21.35 6.10
C PRO A 66 -58.06 21.88 4.68
N LEU A 67 -59.26 21.60 4.18
CA LEU A 67 -59.98 22.39 3.20
C LEU A 67 -60.04 23.88 3.62
N ARG A 68 -59.96 24.80 2.64
CA ARG A 68 -60.85 25.99 2.46
C ARG A 68 -60.73 27.07 3.57
N LEU A 69 -60.34 28.31 3.31
CA LEU A 69 -61.01 29.34 2.49
C LEU A 69 -59.95 30.39 2.08
N ALA A 70 -59.77 30.61 0.77
CA ALA A 70 -59.21 31.86 0.27
C ALA A 70 -60.38 32.84 0.09
N THR A 71 -60.48 33.83 0.97
CA THR A 71 -61.36 34.98 0.77
C THR A 71 -60.76 35.83 -0.34
N LEU A 72 -61.42 35.83 -1.50
CA LEU A 72 -61.18 36.77 -2.59
C LEU A 72 -61.60 38.15 -2.11
N ASP A 73 -60.66 39.09 -2.06
CA ASP A 73 -60.94 40.51 -1.87
C ASP A 73 -61.53 41.08 -3.17
N VAL A 74 -62.85 41.29 -3.17
CA VAL A 74 -63.65 41.76 -4.32
C VAL A 74 -63.76 43.29 -4.31
N SER A 75 -62.64 44.03 -4.21
CA SER A 75 -62.69 45.51 -4.18
C SER A 75 -61.76 46.24 -5.16
N SER A 76 -61.06 45.53 -6.05
CA SER A 76 -60.23 46.17 -7.09
C SER A 76 -60.67 45.85 -8.52
N PHE A 77 -61.85 45.26 -8.68
CA PHE A 77 -62.45 44.86 -9.97
C PHE A 77 -63.34 45.94 -10.60
N LEU A 78 -63.14 47.22 -10.27
CA LEU A 78 -63.89 48.33 -10.86
C LEU A 78 -62.99 49.51 -11.27
N SER A 79 -61.89 49.21 -11.95
CA SER A 79 -61.12 50.20 -12.72
C SER A 79 -60.62 49.59 -14.04
N ILE A 80 -61.49 48.83 -14.72
CA ILE A 80 -61.34 48.60 -16.17
C ILE A 80 -61.79 49.90 -16.83
N ASN A 81 -60.95 50.93 -16.75
CA ASN A 81 -61.11 52.13 -17.56
C ASN A 81 -60.46 51.88 -18.91
N LEU A 82 -61.29 52.10 -19.91
CA LEU A 82 -61.17 51.73 -21.29
C LEU A 82 -60.14 52.61 -22.00
N GLN A 83 -58.83 52.39 -21.81
CA GLN A 83 -57.83 53.03 -22.65
C GLN A 83 -57.68 52.22 -23.96
N ARG A 84 -58.58 52.50 -24.92
CA ARG A 84 -58.37 52.11 -26.32
C ARG A 84 -57.03 52.70 -26.81
N PRO A 85 -56.15 51.95 -27.49
CA PRO A 85 -55.02 52.56 -28.15
C PRO A 85 -55.58 53.48 -29.24
N LEU A 86 -55.34 54.79 -29.13
CA LEU A 86 -55.73 55.73 -30.17
C LEU A 86 -55.04 55.30 -31.47
N SER A 87 -55.88 54.97 -32.45
CA SER A 87 -55.51 54.80 -33.84
C SER A 87 -54.69 56.01 -34.28
N ILE A 88 -53.59 55.74 -34.98
CA ILE A 88 -52.65 56.72 -35.57
C ILE A 88 -53.34 57.76 -36.48
N ARG A 89 -54.64 57.64 -36.74
CA ARG A 89 -55.46 58.54 -37.57
C ARG A 89 -56.15 59.69 -36.84
N ASP A 90 -56.07 59.76 -35.51
CA ASP A 90 -56.65 60.87 -34.74
C ASP A 90 -55.60 61.95 -34.37
N ARG A 91 -54.59 62.15 -35.23
CA ARG A 91 -53.71 63.33 -35.13
C ARG A 91 -54.41 64.53 -35.79
N PRO A 92 -54.73 65.61 -35.05
CA PRO A 92 -55.23 66.82 -35.68
C PRO A 92 -54.19 67.39 -36.65
N LEU A 93 -54.73 67.92 -37.74
CA LEU A 93 -54.09 68.22 -39.02
C LEU A 93 -52.82 69.07 -38.91
N MET A 94 -51.75 68.51 -39.48
CA MET A 94 -50.37 68.96 -39.61
C MET A 94 -50.25 70.36 -40.25
N THR A 95 -49.66 71.34 -39.57
CA THR A 95 -48.93 72.41 -40.25
C THR A 95 -47.50 71.95 -40.49
N MET A 96 -47.17 71.75 -41.76
CA MET A 96 -45.89 71.29 -42.28
C MET A 96 -44.74 72.24 -41.92
N ILE A 97 -43.67 71.70 -41.32
CA ILE A 97 -42.26 71.91 -41.70
C ILE A 97 -41.43 70.88 -40.91
N SER A 98 -40.71 70.02 -41.65
CA SER A 98 -39.93 68.85 -41.25
C SER A 98 -40.72 67.61 -40.82
N ASP A 99 -40.62 66.55 -41.61
CA ASP A 99 -41.09 65.22 -41.22
C ASP A 99 -40.36 64.76 -39.95
N PRO A 100 -41.07 64.23 -38.94
CA PRO A 100 -40.41 63.71 -37.75
C PRO A 100 -39.57 62.46 -38.12
N PRO A 101 -38.32 62.32 -37.64
CA PRO A 101 -37.50 61.16 -37.96
C PRO A 101 -38.18 59.88 -37.45
N VAL A 102 -38.28 58.87 -38.31
CA VAL A 102 -38.81 57.55 -37.97
C VAL A 102 -37.94 56.98 -36.83
N PRO A 103 -38.50 56.66 -35.66
CA PRO A 103 -37.70 56.21 -34.53
C PRO A 103 -37.18 54.79 -34.80
N TYR A 104 -35.94 54.66 -35.28
CA TYR A 104 -35.27 53.37 -35.37
C TYR A 104 -34.75 52.96 -34.00
N ARG A 105 -35.23 51.81 -33.48
CA ARG A 105 -34.67 51.19 -32.28
C ARG A 105 -33.50 50.31 -32.69
N GLN A 106 -32.30 50.90 -32.66
CA GLN A 106 -31.03 50.18 -32.79
C GLN A 106 -30.84 49.28 -31.56
N ASP A 107 -30.36 48.05 -31.73
CA ASP A 107 -29.82 47.27 -30.61
C ASP A 107 -28.42 47.79 -30.27
N LEU A 108 -28.37 48.74 -29.34
CA LEU A 108 -27.15 49.36 -28.85
C LEU A 108 -26.71 48.71 -27.53
N PRO A 109 -25.39 48.73 -27.21
CA PRO A 109 -24.96 48.39 -25.87
C PRO A 109 -25.62 49.34 -24.85
N PRO A 110 -25.83 48.87 -23.61
CA PRO A 110 -26.36 49.74 -22.56
C PRO A 110 -25.44 50.95 -22.39
N SER A 111 -26.00 52.10 -22.01
CA SER A 111 -25.26 53.37 -21.88
C SER A 111 -24.05 53.32 -20.93
N GLY A 112 -24.00 52.32 -20.03
CA GLY A 112 -22.88 52.04 -19.12
C GLY A 112 -21.91 50.93 -19.56
N GLY A 113 -22.08 50.35 -20.74
CA GLY A 113 -21.25 49.25 -21.25
C GLY A 113 -21.48 47.90 -20.54
N TYR A 114 -20.80 46.86 -21.01
CA TYR A 114 -20.82 45.53 -20.40
C TYR A 114 -19.80 45.41 -19.27
N GLN A 115 -20.06 44.48 -18.33
CA GLN A 115 -19.07 44.16 -17.31
C GLN A 115 -17.77 43.65 -17.94
N PRO A 116 -16.60 43.98 -17.35
CA PRO A 116 -15.32 43.57 -17.89
C PRO A 116 -15.17 42.04 -17.83
N ILE A 117 -15.09 41.41 -19.00
CA ILE A 117 -14.87 39.98 -19.13
C ILE A 117 -13.41 39.67 -18.79
N ARG A 118 -13.18 38.74 -17.86
CA ARG A 118 -11.83 38.31 -17.51
C ARG A 118 -11.26 37.39 -18.59
N TYR A 119 -10.44 37.96 -19.47
CA TYR A 119 -9.78 37.22 -20.55
C TYR A 119 -8.45 36.57 -20.13
N LYS A 120 -7.90 36.95 -18.97
CA LYS A 120 -6.64 36.38 -18.44
C LYS A 120 -6.89 35.08 -17.70
N ARG A 121 -5.98 34.14 -17.87
CA ARG A 121 -5.98 32.85 -17.21
C ARG A 121 -5.82 33.01 -15.68
N ASN A 122 -6.84 32.60 -14.91
CA ASN A 122 -6.85 32.70 -13.44
C ASN A 122 -6.54 31.34 -12.79
N LEU A 123 -5.27 30.97 -12.68
CA LEU A 123 -4.84 29.75 -11.97
C LEU A 123 -4.35 30.11 -10.57
N PRO A 124 -5.10 29.77 -9.50
CA PRO A 124 -4.61 29.95 -8.15
C PRO A 124 -3.56 28.89 -7.80
N GLY A 125 -2.37 29.31 -7.37
CA GLY A 125 -1.28 28.42 -6.94
C GLY A 125 -1.53 27.77 -5.58
N LYS A 126 -2.50 26.86 -5.49
CA LYS A 126 -2.91 26.18 -4.25
C LYS A 126 -2.10 24.89 -3.99
N ASN A 127 -0.79 24.94 -4.12
CA ASN A 127 0.05 23.76 -3.94
C ASN A 127 0.80 23.83 -2.61
N LEU A 128 0.90 22.67 -1.95
CA LEU A 128 1.77 22.52 -0.79
C LEU A 128 3.24 22.69 -1.25
N SER A 129 4.05 23.38 -0.45
CA SER A 129 5.46 23.61 -0.80
C SER A 129 6.21 22.27 -0.93
N GLY A 130 7.18 22.18 -1.83
CA GLY A 130 7.98 20.96 -2.01
C GLY A 130 8.64 20.52 -0.69
N LEU A 131 9.14 21.48 0.09
CA LEU A 131 9.79 21.20 1.37
C LEU A 131 8.82 20.59 2.40
N THR A 132 7.56 21.04 2.42
CA THR A 132 6.53 20.47 3.29
C THR A 132 6.16 19.04 2.89
N ILE A 133 6.13 18.73 1.60
CA ILE A 133 5.90 17.36 1.11
C ILE A 133 7.07 16.45 1.51
N PHE A 134 8.32 16.90 1.28
CA PHE A 134 9.50 16.14 1.68
C PHE A 134 9.57 15.94 3.20
N GLY A 135 9.26 16.97 3.99
CA GLY A 135 9.17 16.86 5.45
C GLY A 135 8.16 15.81 5.90
N GLY A 136 6.96 15.80 5.29
CA GLY A 136 5.93 14.80 5.57
C GLY A 136 6.37 13.37 5.23
N VAL A 137 6.97 13.17 4.05
CA VAL A 137 7.46 11.86 3.63
C VAL A 137 8.58 11.37 4.54
N ILE A 138 9.55 12.22 4.88
CA ILE A 138 10.66 11.86 5.76
C ILE A 138 10.13 11.48 7.15
N ALA A 139 9.16 12.21 7.70
CA ALA A 139 8.57 11.90 8.99
C ALA A 139 7.85 10.54 9.00
N ILE A 140 7.05 10.24 7.96
CA ILE A 140 6.37 8.96 7.82
C ILE A 140 7.37 7.81 7.67
N CYS A 141 8.40 7.99 6.84
CA CYS A 141 9.45 7.00 6.66
C CYS A 141 10.22 6.75 7.96
N ALA A 142 10.62 7.80 8.67
CA ALA A 142 11.33 7.69 9.94
C ALA A 142 10.50 6.93 10.98
N TYR A 143 9.19 7.22 11.07
CA TYR A 143 8.29 6.48 11.93
C TYR A 143 8.12 5.00 11.50
N GLY A 144 8.02 4.75 10.19
CA GLY A 144 7.98 3.40 9.64
C GLY A 144 9.22 2.59 10.01
N PHE A 145 10.41 3.15 9.85
CA PHE A 145 11.67 2.51 10.24
C PHE A 145 11.76 2.25 11.74
N TYR A 146 11.25 3.16 12.58
CA TYR A 146 11.16 2.93 14.01
C TYR A 146 10.29 1.71 14.34
N LYS A 147 9.08 1.60 13.75
CA LYS A 147 8.18 0.46 13.98
C LYS A 147 8.75 -0.86 13.46
N VAL A 148 9.41 -0.84 12.30
CA VAL A 148 10.12 -2.04 11.76
C VAL A 148 11.28 -2.45 12.67
N GLY A 149 12.01 -1.49 13.24
CA GLY A 149 13.06 -1.76 14.22
C GLY A 149 12.54 -2.54 15.42
N GLN A 150 11.42 -2.12 16.00
CA GLN A 150 10.78 -2.83 17.12
C GLN A 150 10.31 -4.23 16.72
N GLY A 151 9.63 -4.38 15.57
CA GLY A 151 9.20 -5.69 15.09
C GLY A 151 10.37 -6.65 14.82
N ASN A 152 11.52 -6.14 14.37
CA ASN A 152 12.71 -6.95 14.16
C ASN A 152 13.32 -7.47 15.47
N LEU A 153 13.17 -6.74 16.58
CA LEU A 153 13.62 -7.20 17.90
C LEU A 153 12.73 -8.35 18.38
N GLU A 154 11.42 -8.19 18.31
CA GLU A 154 10.45 -9.25 18.65
C GLU A 154 10.68 -10.51 17.80
N GLN A 155 10.86 -10.35 16.48
CA GLN A 155 11.14 -11.48 15.58
C GLN A 155 12.45 -12.21 15.92
N ARG A 156 13.46 -11.51 16.44
CA ARG A 156 14.71 -12.17 16.90
C ARG A 156 14.47 -13.00 18.16
N GLU A 157 13.62 -12.53 19.05
CA GLU A 157 13.25 -13.26 20.27
C GLU A 157 12.43 -14.50 19.93
N LEU A 158 11.44 -14.40 19.05
CA LEU A 158 10.66 -15.55 18.56
C LEU A 158 11.56 -16.57 17.84
N LYS A 159 12.50 -16.11 17.02
CA LYS A 159 13.48 -17.00 16.37
C LYS A 159 14.39 -17.68 17.39
N ARG A 160 14.78 -16.96 18.45
CA ARG A 160 15.58 -17.52 19.55
C ARG A 160 14.79 -18.62 20.25
N GLU A 161 13.55 -18.35 20.65
CA GLU A 161 12.66 -19.34 21.27
C GLU A 161 12.50 -20.59 20.38
N ARG A 162 12.23 -20.40 19.09
CA ARG A 162 12.11 -21.49 18.12
C ARG A 162 13.42 -22.27 17.93
N ALA A 163 14.57 -21.62 18.04
CA ALA A 163 15.86 -22.30 17.97
C ALA A 163 16.10 -23.13 19.23
N TRP A 164 15.78 -22.60 20.41
CA TRP A 164 15.86 -23.33 21.67
C TRP A 164 14.93 -24.53 21.70
N SER A 165 13.67 -24.41 21.25
CA SER A 165 12.75 -25.56 21.21
C SER A 165 13.31 -26.69 20.34
N ARG A 166 13.93 -26.37 19.20
CA ARG A 166 14.60 -27.37 18.36
C ARG A 166 15.81 -28.01 19.03
N ILE A 167 16.70 -27.23 19.65
CA ILE A 167 17.90 -27.76 20.31
C ILE A 167 17.55 -28.83 21.34
N HIS A 168 16.46 -28.66 22.07
CA HIS A 168 16.01 -29.63 23.07
C HIS A 168 15.36 -30.89 22.47
N LEU A 169 14.74 -30.78 21.29
CA LEU A 169 14.10 -31.91 20.60
C LEU A 169 15.06 -32.70 19.71
N ILE A 170 16.10 -32.05 19.19
CA ILE A 170 17.07 -32.66 18.26
C ILE A 170 17.68 -33.96 18.80
N PRO A 171 18.14 -34.07 20.07
CA PRO A 171 18.74 -35.31 20.56
C PRO A 171 17.79 -36.52 20.50
N LEU A 172 16.50 -36.31 20.77
CA LEU A 172 15.49 -37.36 20.70
C LEU A 172 15.28 -37.80 19.24
N LEU A 173 15.07 -36.84 18.34
CA LEU A 173 14.85 -37.12 16.91
C LEU A 173 16.08 -37.77 16.26
N MET A 174 17.29 -37.33 16.63
CA MET A 174 18.53 -37.91 16.16
C MET A 174 18.66 -39.37 16.61
N ALA A 175 18.40 -39.65 17.89
CA ALA A 175 18.44 -41.01 18.41
C ALA A 175 17.43 -41.95 17.76
N GLU A 176 16.22 -41.46 17.44
CA GLU A 176 15.25 -42.22 16.66
C GLU A 176 15.76 -42.50 15.25
N SER A 177 16.28 -41.47 14.57
CA SER A 177 16.83 -41.62 13.21
C SER A 177 18.03 -42.56 13.15
N ASP A 178 18.91 -42.55 14.15
CA ASP A 178 20.09 -43.42 14.23
C ASP A 178 19.69 -44.89 14.38
N ARG A 179 18.70 -45.19 15.23
CA ARG A 179 18.13 -46.56 15.36
C ARG A 179 17.54 -47.04 14.05
N ASP A 180 16.84 -46.15 13.36
CA ASP A 180 16.17 -46.42 12.11
C ASP A 180 17.16 -46.65 10.96
N ALA A 181 18.24 -45.87 10.92
CA ALA A 181 19.34 -46.03 9.97
C ALA A 181 20.05 -47.37 10.18
N PHE A 182 20.35 -47.72 11.43
CA PHE A 182 20.97 -49.00 11.79
C PHE A 182 20.12 -50.20 11.34
N ARG A 183 18.81 -50.14 11.57
CA ARG A 183 17.89 -51.19 11.13
C ARG A 183 17.92 -51.39 9.60
N ARG A 184 17.97 -50.29 8.84
CA ARG A 184 18.05 -50.36 7.37
C ARG A 184 19.39 -50.87 6.88
N SER A 185 20.50 -50.48 7.51
CA SER A 185 21.82 -50.98 7.14
C SER A 185 21.95 -52.47 7.38
N GLU A 186 21.47 -52.98 8.52
CA GLU A 186 21.48 -54.42 8.81
C GLU A 186 20.63 -55.20 7.82
N ALA A 187 19.43 -54.71 7.48
CA ALA A 187 18.57 -55.34 6.47
C ALA A 187 19.20 -55.32 5.07
N GLN A 188 19.94 -54.27 4.72
CA GLN A 188 20.68 -54.20 3.46
C GLN A 188 21.86 -55.19 3.44
N LEU A 189 22.61 -55.30 4.54
CA LEU A 189 23.72 -56.25 4.68
C LEU A 189 23.24 -57.70 4.62
N ALA A 190 22.09 -58.01 5.23
CA ALA A 190 21.49 -59.34 5.15
C ALA A 190 21.10 -59.70 3.70
N ARG A 191 20.40 -58.78 3.01
CA ARG A 191 20.03 -58.96 1.59
C ARG A 191 21.27 -59.09 0.69
N GLU A 192 22.29 -58.28 0.91
CA GLU A 192 23.54 -58.35 0.14
C GLU A 192 24.22 -59.71 0.29
N LYS A 193 24.30 -60.25 1.52
CA LYS A 193 24.87 -61.58 1.78
C LYS A 193 24.12 -62.69 1.05
N GLU A 194 22.78 -62.61 1.02
CA GLU A 194 21.94 -63.60 0.35
C GLU A 194 22.09 -63.57 -1.18
N ILE A 195 22.16 -62.37 -1.75
CA ILE A 195 22.25 -62.17 -3.21
C ILE A 195 23.67 -62.48 -3.72
N MET A 196 24.72 -62.13 -2.97
CA MET A 196 26.11 -62.20 -3.44
C MET A 196 26.85 -63.48 -3.03
N LYS A 197 26.13 -64.49 -2.51
CA LYS A 197 26.71 -65.77 -2.06
C LYS A 197 27.50 -66.52 -3.16
N ASP A 198 27.11 -66.36 -4.41
CA ASP A 198 27.64 -67.12 -5.55
C ASP A 198 28.84 -66.43 -6.22
N VAL A 199 29.20 -65.21 -5.81
CA VAL A 199 30.28 -64.42 -6.44
C VAL A 199 31.61 -64.62 -5.69
N PRO A 200 32.67 -65.13 -6.35
CA PRO A 200 33.94 -65.39 -5.69
C PRO A 200 34.66 -64.08 -5.30
N GLY A 201 35.15 -64.01 -4.07
CA GLY A 201 35.93 -62.87 -3.55
C GLY A 201 35.09 -61.66 -3.10
N TRP A 202 33.75 -61.77 -3.11
CA TRP A 202 32.88 -60.72 -2.58
C TRP A 202 32.76 -60.80 -1.05
N GLU A 203 33.10 -59.71 -0.36
CA GLU A 203 32.93 -59.56 1.08
C GLU A 203 31.74 -58.63 1.36
N ALA A 204 30.62 -59.20 1.78
CA ALA A 204 29.42 -58.41 2.06
C ALA A 204 29.64 -57.41 3.20
N GLY A 205 29.28 -56.14 2.96
CA GLY A 205 29.45 -55.05 3.94
C GLY A 205 30.85 -54.45 4.03
N LYS A 206 31.77 -54.83 3.13
CA LYS A 206 33.07 -54.17 3.02
C LYS A 206 32.88 -52.71 2.56
N SER A 207 33.43 -51.77 3.32
CA SER A 207 33.41 -50.36 2.95
C SER A 207 34.14 -50.12 1.63
N VAL A 208 33.52 -49.36 0.72
CA VAL A 208 34.14 -48.88 -0.53
C VAL A 208 35.29 -47.90 -0.23
N TYR A 209 35.20 -47.19 0.89
CA TYR A 209 36.21 -46.23 1.31
C TYR A 209 37.26 -46.90 2.19
N ASN A 210 38.53 -46.56 1.97
CA ASN A 210 39.69 -47.05 2.74
C ASN A 210 39.78 -46.44 4.15
N THR A 211 38.86 -45.54 4.52
CA THR A 211 38.86 -44.90 5.84
C THR A 211 38.10 -45.74 6.87
N LYS A 212 38.60 -45.78 8.10
CA LYS A 212 37.89 -46.44 9.23
C LYS A 212 36.69 -45.63 9.76
N ARG A 213 36.38 -44.48 9.17
CA ARG A 213 35.28 -43.60 9.60
C ARG A 213 33.97 -44.08 8.96
N TYR A 214 32.89 -43.97 9.71
CA TYR A 214 31.55 -44.17 9.18
C TYR A 214 31.27 -43.17 8.06
N THR A 215 30.75 -43.66 6.94
CA THR A 215 30.32 -42.84 5.80
C THR A 215 28.87 -43.18 5.49
N PRO A 216 27.95 -42.20 5.45
CA PRO A 216 26.56 -42.48 5.17
C PRO A 216 26.39 -42.97 3.71
N PRO A 217 25.46 -43.92 3.46
CA PRO A 217 25.17 -44.38 2.11
C PRO A 217 24.47 -43.26 1.31
N ASN A 218 24.84 -43.12 0.02
CA ASN A 218 24.26 -42.09 -0.86
C ASN A 218 22.86 -42.49 -1.40
N PHE A 219 22.63 -43.79 -1.55
CA PHE A 219 21.35 -44.34 -2.01
C PHE A 219 20.92 -45.49 -1.09
N VAL A 220 19.61 -45.63 -0.91
CA VAL A 220 19.01 -46.75 -0.17
C VAL A 220 18.23 -47.56 -1.19
N VAL A 221 18.58 -48.83 -1.33
CA VAL A 221 17.81 -49.77 -2.16
C VAL A 221 16.69 -50.34 -1.28
N LEU A 222 15.47 -49.88 -1.52
CA LEU A 222 14.27 -50.31 -0.81
C LEU A 222 13.91 -51.74 -1.15
#